data_AF-A0A957CXD9-F1
#
_entry.id   AF-A0A957CXD9-F1
#
_cell.length_a   1.000
_cell.length_b   1.000
_cell.length_c   1.000
_cell.angle_alpha   90.00
_cell.angle_beta   90.00
_cell.angle_gamma   90.00
#
_symmetry.space_group_name_H-M   'P 1'
#
loop_
_entity.id
_entity.type
_entity.pdbx_description
1 polymer ?
#
loop_
_entity_poly.entity_id
_entity_poly.type
_entity_poly.pdbx_seq_one_letter_code
_entity_poly.pdbx_strand_id
1 'polypeptide(L)'
;MAGFLFSLGLLLSSIYFLRNPYEAAALDAASVALPESTLPPILGVTAETEFCLAADFAPDAMPLLHDNGAEGDLTAGDGVYSVVAQVAEPGRYEWHIAACNDESIAFPSAEDAWAYTDEPNQAVRFTLDTNRYADGYYPPSFVVHAQDSPRTFLAVGDFQGWDNEAEESVLLPTEDGRFRRIFTVAEPGIYTGIIVVEGTWDGFMAHGRSTEWRAFRFRTTHADEKVVFLFDPQTGRTSIRYHMPYQLENRAFGGGAQRIGLGLIGLGVITAVLQGWLAIRYRPEWQERAGCPECGSYQLRRVRRHSGDVLLNMIGFPVRRLVCKECGWHGLRF
;
A
#
# COMPACT_ATOMS: atom_id res chain seq x y z
N MET A 1 -29.18 15.83 -14.14
CA MET A 1 -27.85 15.81 -14.78
C MET A 1 -26.79 16.53 -13.94
N ALA A 2 -27.07 17.74 -13.44
CA ALA A 2 -26.21 18.54 -12.55
C ALA A 2 -25.68 17.79 -11.30
N GLY A 3 -26.59 17.34 -10.44
CA GLY A 3 -26.23 16.60 -9.23
C GLY A 3 -25.50 15.29 -9.53
N PHE A 4 -25.76 14.68 -10.69
CA PHE A 4 -25.08 13.44 -11.10
C PHE A 4 -23.59 13.67 -11.39
N LEU A 5 -23.22 14.74 -12.09
CA LEU A 5 -21.81 15.05 -12.39
C LEU A 5 -21.02 15.45 -11.13
N PHE A 6 -21.64 16.19 -10.22
CA PHE A 6 -21.02 16.55 -8.94
C PHE A 6 -20.79 15.31 -8.07
N SER A 7 -21.81 14.46 -7.91
CA SER A 7 -21.69 13.21 -7.16
C SER A 7 -20.68 12.25 -7.79
N LEU A 8 -20.62 12.19 -9.12
CA LEU A 8 -19.61 11.39 -9.84
C LEU A 8 -18.19 11.93 -9.60
N GLY A 9 -18.01 13.26 -9.60
CA GLY A 9 -16.71 13.88 -9.29
C GLY A 9 -16.24 13.58 -7.86
N LEU A 10 -17.14 13.63 -6.88
CA LEU A 10 -16.83 13.25 -5.50
C LEU A 10 -16.49 11.77 -5.36
N LEU A 11 -17.24 10.90 -6.04
CA LEU A 11 -17.00 9.45 -6.01
C LEU A 11 -15.69 9.08 -6.71
N LEU A 12 -15.36 9.71 -7.84
CA LEU A 12 -14.07 9.50 -8.49
C LEU A 12 -12.92 10.04 -7.62
N SER A 13 -13.11 11.21 -7.00
CA SER A 13 -12.12 11.74 -6.07
C SER A 13 -11.88 10.81 -4.88
N SER A 14 -12.93 10.25 -4.27
CA SER A 14 -12.76 9.33 -3.15
C SER A 14 -11.98 8.08 -3.56
N ILE A 15 -12.18 7.56 -4.78
CA ILE A 15 -11.37 6.45 -5.32
C ILE A 15 -9.88 6.84 -5.38
N TYR A 16 -9.55 8.04 -5.87
CA TYR A 16 -8.16 8.50 -5.94
C TYR A 16 -7.52 8.73 -4.56
N PHE A 17 -8.28 9.19 -3.57
CA PHE A 17 -7.78 9.40 -2.21
C PHE A 17 -7.66 8.11 -1.40
N LEU A 18 -8.60 7.18 -1.56
CA LEU A 18 -8.68 5.97 -0.73
C LEU A 18 -7.87 4.82 -1.31
N ARG A 19 -7.97 4.59 -2.63
CA ARG A 19 -7.44 3.37 -3.25
C ARG A 19 -6.25 3.58 -4.18
N ASN A 20 -6.01 4.83 -4.61
CA ASN A 20 -4.94 5.22 -5.53
C ASN A 20 -4.68 4.19 -6.66
N PRO A 21 -5.42 4.25 -7.78
CA PRO A 21 -5.38 3.22 -8.81
C PRO A 21 -4.03 3.07 -9.52
N TYR A 22 -3.08 3.98 -9.30
CA TYR A 22 -1.77 3.95 -9.93
C TYR A 22 -0.76 3.07 -9.19
N GLU A 23 -1.01 2.69 -7.92
CA GLU A 23 -0.04 1.90 -7.15
C GLU A 23 0.21 0.53 -7.78
N ALA A 24 -0.85 -0.21 -8.08
CA ALA A 24 -0.74 -1.53 -8.70
C ALA A 24 -0.03 -1.44 -10.06
N ALA A 25 -0.38 -0.44 -10.89
CA ALA A 25 0.25 -0.22 -12.19
C ALA A 25 1.74 0.16 -12.07
N ALA A 26 2.10 0.96 -11.06
CA ALA A 26 3.49 1.33 -10.80
C ALA A 26 4.32 0.11 -10.37
N LEU A 27 3.78 -0.72 -9.48
CA LEU A 27 4.45 -1.94 -9.00
C LEU A 27 4.59 -3.01 -10.08
N ASP A 28 3.59 -3.16 -10.96
CA ASP A 28 3.63 -4.08 -12.11
C ASP A 28 4.67 -3.65 -13.15
N ALA A 29 4.82 -2.34 -13.37
CA ALA A 29 5.83 -1.80 -14.27
C ALA A 29 7.23 -1.68 -13.63
N ALA A 30 7.38 -1.98 -12.34
CA ALA A 30 8.64 -1.86 -11.62
C ALA A 30 9.59 -3.03 -11.93
N SER A 31 10.89 -2.75 -11.87
CA SER A 31 11.91 -3.80 -11.80
C SER A 31 11.91 -4.45 -10.40
N VAL A 32 12.28 -5.72 -10.35
CA VAL A 32 12.42 -6.49 -9.10
C VAL A 32 13.88 -6.60 -8.73
N ALA A 33 14.24 -6.20 -7.51
CA ALA A 33 15.60 -6.33 -7.01
C ALA A 33 16.00 -7.80 -6.95
N LEU A 34 17.21 -8.09 -7.41
CA LEU A 34 17.74 -9.45 -7.41
C LEU A 34 18.67 -9.65 -6.21
N PRO A 35 18.86 -10.89 -5.75
CA PRO A 35 19.88 -11.20 -4.75
C PRO A 35 21.25 -10.69 -5.19
N GLU A 36 21.99 -10.07 -4.27
CA GLU A 36 23.38 -9.67 -4.51
C GLU A 36 24.26 -10.88 -4.83
N SER A 37 23.94 -12.02 -4.21
CA SER A 37 24.61 -13.30 -4.40
C SER A 37 23.58 -14.42 -4.47
N THR A 38 23.82 -15.37 -5.37
CA THR A 38 23.01 -16.57 -5.54
C THR A 38 23.59 -17.70 -4.72
N LEU A 39 22.74 -18.44 -4.00
CA LEU A 39 23.14 -19.72 -3.41
C LEU A 39 23.25 -20.79 -4.50
N PRO A 40 24.11 -21.81 -4.29
CA PRO A 40 24.14 -22.97 -5.17
C PRO A 40 22.74 -23.62 -5.22
N PRO A 41 22.39 -24.24 -6.35
CA PRO A 41 21.13 -24.97 -6.44
C PRO A 41 21.12 -26.10 -5.43
N ILE A 42 20.01 -26.23 -4.70
CA ILE A 42 19.77 -27.35 -3.78
C ILE A 42 19.51 -28.58 -4.64
N LEU A 43 20.39 -29.57 -4.54
CA LEU A 43 20.28 -30.84 -5.26
C LEU A 43 19.84 -31.93 -4.28
N GLY A 44 19.17 -32.97 -4.77
CA GLY A 44 18.82 -34.15 -3.97
C GLY A 44 17.40 -34.19 -3.41
N VAL A 45 16.59 -33.14 -3.62
CA VAL A 45 15.15 -33.20 -3.32
C VAL A 45 14.45 -34.06 -4.37
N THR A 46 13.71 -35.06 -3.92
CA THR A 46 12.89 -35.96 -4.75
C THR A 46 11.46 -36.00 -4.22
N ALA A 47 10.55 -36.64 -4.96
CA ALA A 47 9.17 -36.82 -4.50
C ALA A 47 9.06 -37.70 -3.23
N GLU A 48 10.11 -38.44 -2.86
CA GLU A 48 10.16 -39.30 -1.67
C GLU A 48 10.88 -38.63 -0.50
N THR A 49 11.33 -37.38 -0.65
CA THR A 49 12.05 -36.67 0.42
C THR A 49 11.09 -36.34 1.56
N GLU A 50 11.38 -36.90 2.74
CA GLU A 50 10.75 -36.52 4.00
C GLU A 50 11.48 -35.33 4.61
N PHE A 51 10.74 -34.34 5.09
CA PHE A 51 11.29 -33.12 5.67
C PHE A 51 11.08 -33.09 7.18
N CYS A 52 12.14 -32.81 7.93
CA CYS A 52 12.11 -32.76 9.39
C CYS A 52 12.50 -31.36 9.87
N LEU A 53 11.87 -30.90 10.95
CA LEU A 53 12.26 -29.68 11.65
C LEU A 53 13.46 -29.99 12.54
N ALA A 54 14.55 -29.25 12.39
CA ALA A 54 15.66 -29.23 13.32
C ALA A 54 15.68 -27.85 13.99
N ALA A 55 15.67 -27.82 15.33
CA ALA A 55 15.61 -26.56 16.07
C ALA A 55 16.32 -26.65 17.42
N ASP A 56 16.89 -25.54 17.86
CA ASP A 56 17.64 -25.42 19.11
C ASP A 56 16.78 -25.58 20.38
N PHE A 57 15.47 -25.28 20.31
CA PHE A 57 14.53 -25.49 21.41
C PHE A 57 14.20 -26.97 21.66
N ALA A 58 14.51 -27.85 20.70
CA ALA A 58 14.26 -29.28 20.80
C ALA A 58 15.32 -30.09 20.02
N PRO A 59 16.60 -30.05 20.45
CA PRO A 59 17.73 -30.58 19.66
C PRO A 59 17.67 -32.10 19.44
N ASP A 60 16.99 -32.83 20.32
CA ASP A 60 16.82 -34.29 20.20
C ASP A 60 15.53 -34.69 19.45
N ALA A 61 14.69 -33.73 19.06
CA ALA A 61 13.44 -33.98 18.37
C ALA A 61 13.51 -33.47 16.93
N MET A 62 13.34 -34.37 15.97
CA MET A 62 13.20 -34.03 14.55
C MET A 62 11.80 -34.39 14.06
N PRO A 63 10.76 -33.60 14.41
CA PRO A 63 9.41 -33.92 14.00
C PRO A 63 9.27 -33.79 12.48
N LEU A 64 8.59 -34.76 11.88
CA LEU A 64 8.30 -34.83 10.46
C LEU A 64 7.28 -33.75 10.07
N LEU A 65 7.52 -33.06 8.97
CA LEU A 65 6.54 -32.18 8.35
C LEU A 65 5.63 -32.97 7.41
N HIS A 66 4.37 -32.57 7.36
CA HIS A 66 3.33 -33.23 6.59
C HIS A 66 2.67 -32.28 5.57
N ASP A 67 2.44 -32.80 4.36
CA ASP A 67 1.62 -32.21 3.30
C ASP A 67 0.35 -33.07 3.14
N ASN A 68 -0.51 -33.01 4.15
CA ASN A 68 -1.67 -33.91 4.31
C ASN A 68 -2.99 -33.16 4.64
N GLY A 69 -3.01 -31.84 4.54
CA GLY A 69 -4.14 -30.99 4.92
C GLY A 69 -4.41 -30.94 6.43
N ALA A 70 -3.45 -31.35 7.24
CA ALA A 70 -3.49 -31.28 8.70
C ALA A 70 -2.27 -30.51 9.25
N GLU A 71 -2.25 -30.28 10.56
CA GLU A 71 -1.15 -29.58 11.25
C GLU A 71 -0.78 -28.20 10.69
N GLY A 72 -1.71 -27.64 9.92
CA GLY A 72 -1.61 -26.30 9.41
C GLY A 72 -1.29 -26.15 7.94
N ASP A 73 -1.06 -27.25 7.26
CA ASP A 73 -1.26 -27.39 5.83
C ASP A 73 -2.78 -27.37 5.55
N LEU A 74 -3.20 -26.49 4.65
CA LEU A 74 -4.60 -26.32 4.29
C LEU A 74 -5.04 -27.25 3.16
N THR A 75 -4.11 -27.73 2.32
CA THR A 75 -4.41 -28.49 1.11
C THR A 75 -3.39 -29.60 0.89
N ALA A 76 -3.81 -30.83 1.18
CA ALA A 76 -2.97 -32.01 0.98
C ALA A 76 -2.45 -32.16 -0.47
N GLY A 77 -1.18 -32.48 -0.59
CA GLY A 77 -0.48 -32.78 -1.84
C GLY A 77 -0.19 -31.56 -2.70
N ASP A 78 -0.20 -30.36 -2.13
CA ASP A 78 0.08 -29.12 -2.86
C ASP A 78 1.56 -28.70 -2.79
N GLY A 79 2.41 -29.47 -2.10
CA GLY A 79 3.84 -29.19 -1.94
C GLY A 79 4.16 -28.24 -0.79
N VAL A 80 3.18 -27.93 0.08
CA VAL A 80 3.36 -27.18 1.32
C VAL A 80 3.33 -28.13 2.51
N TYR A 81 4.50 -28.31 3.13
CA TYR A 81 4.67 -29.17 4.29
C TYR A 81 4.58 -28.33 5.56
N SER A 82 3.96 -28.86 6.60
CA SER A 82 3.83 -28.16 7.89
C SER A 82 4.00 -29.08 9.10
N VAL A 83 4.40 -28.48 10.21
CA VAL A 83 4.39 -29.12 11.53
C VAL A 83 4.10 -28.07 12.61
N VAL A 84 3.43 -28.46 13.68
CA VAL A 84 3.26 -27.61 14.87
C VAL A 84 4.15 -28.15 15.99
N ALA A 85 5.11 -27.34 16.44
CA ALA A 85 5.94 -27.65 17.58
C ALA A 85 5.55 -26.80 18.80
N GLN A 86 5.66 -27.38 19.99
CA GLN A 86 5.44 -26.70 21.27
C GLN A 86 6.78 -26.18 21.77
N VAL A 87 6.93 -24.87 21.87
CA VAL A 87 8.15 -24.23 22.38
C VAL A 87 7.96 -23.97 23.87
N ALA A 88 8.73 -24.65 24.71
CA ALA A 88 8.49 -24.69 26.15
C ALA A 88 8.68 -23.32 26.84
N GLU A 89 9.67 -22.55 26.41
CA GLU A 89 10.04 -21.27 27.01
C GLU A 89 9.88 -20.11 26.01
N PRO A 90 9.59 -18.89 26.47
CA PRO A 90 9.70 -17.69 25.64
C PRO A 90 11.14 -17.41 25.25
N GLY A 91 11.39 -17.02 24.01
CA GLY A 91 12.75 -16.72 23.56
C GLY A 91 12.88 -16.49 22.06
N ARG A 92 14.13 -16.36 21.62
CA ARG A 92 14.54 -16.42 20.21
C ARG A 92 15.19 -17.78 19.98
N TYR A 93 14.80 -18.45 18.92
CA TYR A 93 15.21 -19.79 18.58
C TYR A 93 15.66 -19.88 17.12
N GLU A 94 16.73 -20.63 16.87
CA GLU A 94 17.21 -20.96 15.54
C GLU A 94 16.73 -22.34 15.09
N TRP A 95 16.36 -22.43 13.83
CA TRP A 95 15.78 -23.63 13.26
C TRP A 95 16.01 -23.70 11.75
N HIS A 96 15.99 -24.90 11.21
CA HIS A 96 15.92 -25.13 9.77
C HIS A 96 15.07 -26.36 9.50
N ILE A 97 14.69 -26.54 8.24
CA ILE A 97 14.05 -27.76 7.78
C ILE A 97 15.07 -28.53 6.97
N ALA A 98 15.29 -29.79 7.32
CA ALA A 98 16.23 -30.66 6.63
C ALA A 98 15.52 -31.87 6.02
N ALA A 99 16.14 -32.52 5.04
CA ALA A 99 15.72 -33.88 4.70
C ALA A 99 16.00 -34.80 5.90
N CYS A 100 14.99 -35.54 6.37
CA CYS A 100 15.09 -36.34 7.60
C CYS A 100 16.25 -37.36 7.60
N ASN A 101 16.66 -37.81 6.41
CA ASN A 101 17.73 -38.80 6.22
C ASN A 101 19.05 -38.19 5.71
N ASP A 102 19.09 -36.88 5.44
CA ASP A 102 20.27 -36.18 4.92
C ASP A 102 20.23 -34.69 5.30
N GLU A 103 20.83 -34.35 6.44
CA GLU A 103 20.92 -32.98 6.94
C GLU A 103 21.73 -32.04 6.05
N SER A 104 22.48 -32.56 5.05
CA SER A 104 23.15 -31.71 4.06
C SER A 104 22.16 -31.02 3.11
N ILE A 105 20.91 -31.50 3.08
CA ILE A 105 19.80 -30.87 2.36
C ILE A 105 18.97 -30.10 3.39
N ALA A 106 19.29 -28.83 3.59
CA ALA A 106 18.64 -27.94 4.56
C ALA A 106 18.04 -26.67 3.92
N PHE A 107 17.03 -26.12 4.59
CA PHE A 107 16.30 -24.92 4.21
C PHE A 107 16.11 -24.01 5.44
N PRO A 108 16.60 -22.76 5.42
CA PRO A 108 17.37 -22.14 4.34
C PRO A 108 18.68 -22.88 4.10
N SER A 109 19.20 -22.84 2.87
CA SER A 109 20.38 -23.65 2.48
C SER A 109 21.72 -23.08 2.92
N ALA A 110 21.73 -21.93 3.58
CA ALA A 110 22.97 -21.25 3.97
C ALA A 110 23.16 -21.23 5.48
N GLU A 111 22.15 -20.77 6.21
CA GLU A 111 22.13 -20.71 7.68
C GLU A 111 20.69 -20.91 8.16
N ASP A 112 20.56 -21.10 9.47
CA ASP A 112 19.28 -21.27 10.14
C ASP A 112 18.33 -20.08 9.92
N ALA A 113 17.05 -20.40 9.91
CA ALA A 113 15.98 -19.46 10.15
C ALA A 113 15.86 -19.16 11.65
N TRP A 114 15.02 -18.19 11.97
CA TRP A 114 14.77 -17.74 13.33
C TRP A 114 13.28 -17.76 13.63
N ALA A 115 12.93 -17.91 14.90
CA ALA A 115 11.57 -17.79 15.41
C ALA A 115 11.58 -17.15 16.80
N TYR A 116 10.49 -16.47 17.14
CA TYR A 116 10.30 -15.90 18.46
C TYR A 116 9.03 -16.39 19.13
N THR A 117 9.12 -16.65 20.44
CA THR A 117 7.98 -16.94 21.29
C THR A 117 7.93 -15.99 22.47
N ASP A 118 6.73 -15.54 22.84
CA ASP A 118 6.51 -14.61 23.94
C ASP A 118 5.87 -15.31 25.15
N GLU A 119 5.29 -16.50 24.95
CA GLU A 119 4.57 -17.24 25.98
C GLU A 119 5.16 -18.66 26.17
N PRO A 120 5.16 -19.21 27.40
CA PRO A 120 5.54 -20.60 27.63
C PRO A 120 4.58 -21.58 26.95
N ASN A 121 5.13 -22.68 26.41
CA ASN A 121 4.37 -23.68 25.63
C ASN A 121 3.59 -23.05 24.46
N GLN A 122 4.22 -22.09 23.77
CA GLN A 122 3.64 -21.49 22.58
C GLN A 122 3.70 -22.50 21.43
N ALA A 123 2.54 -22.76 20.83
CA ALA A 123 2.45 -23.55 19.60
C ALA A 123 2.95 -22.70 18.42
N VAL A 124 4.04 -23.10 17.80
CA VAL A 124 4.59 -22.45 16.60
C VAL A 124 4.42 -23.39 15.42
N ARG A 125 3.89 -22.87 14.32
CA ARG A 125 3.75 -23.62 13.07
C ARG A 125 4.92 -23.31 12.16
N PHE A 126 5.63 -24.35 11.75
CA PHE A 126 6.73 -24.26 10.79
C PHE A 126 6.25 -24.82 9.46
N THR A 127 6.60 -24.16 8.37
CA THR A 127 6.22 -24.57 7.02
C THR A 127 7.39 -24.57 6.05
N LEU A 128 7.40 -25.53 5.13
CA LEU A 128 8.23 -25.55 3.94
C LEU A 128 7.32 -25.60 2.71
N ASP A 129 7.39 -24.56 1.89
CA ASP A 129 6.71 -24.52 0.59
C ASP A 129 7.72 -24.81 -0.53
N THR A 130 7.57 -25.97 -1.16
CA THR A 130 8.45 -26.43 -2.24
C THR A 130 8.06 -25.90 -3.62
N ASN A 131 6.91 -25.21 -3.72
CA ASN A 131 6.43 -24.68 -4.99
C ASN A 131 7.31 -23.57 -5.54
N ARG A 132 7.25 -23.39 -6.87
CA ARG A 132 7.95 -22.31 -7.55
C ARG A 132 7.00 -21.19 -7.96
N TYR A 133 7.34 -19.97 -7.55
CA TYR A 133 6.59 -18.75 -7.83
C TYR A 133 7.38 -17.81 -8.75
N ALA A 134 6.66 -17.20 -9.69
CA ALA A 134 7.18 -16.21 -10.64
C ALA A 134 6.47 -14.85 -10.48
N ASP A 135 6.18 -14.47 -9.24
CA ASP A 135 5.47 -13.24 -8.84
C ASP A 135 6.42 -12.09 -8.44
N GLY A 136 7.72 -12.35 -8.47
CA GLY A 136 8.77 -11.40 -8.07
C GLY A 136 8.97 -11.27 -6.57
N TYR A 137 8.45 -12.21 -5.77
CA TYR A 137 8.79 -12.35 -4.35
C TYR A 137 9.89 -13.41 -4.17
N TYR A 138 10.68 -13.23 -3.12
CA TYR A 138 11.82 -14.06 -2.78
C TYR A 138 11.66 -14.71 -1.40
N PRO A 139 12.12 -15.96 -1.23
CA PRO A 139 12.70 -16.81 -2.26
C PRO A 139 11.60 -17.28 -3.25
N PRO A 140 11.97 -17.64 -4.50
CA PRO A 140 11.00 -18.09 -5.50
C PRO A 140 10.58 -19.55 -5.31
N SER A 141 11.26 -20.31 -4.45
CA SER A 141 10.98 -21.71 -4.13
C SER A 141 11.64 -22.09 -2.82
N PHE A 142 11.21 -23.20 -2.21
CA PHE A 142 11.71 -23.68 -0.92
C PHE A 142 11.60 -22.60 0.16
N VAL A 143 10.40 -22.04 0.28
CA VAL A 143 10.12 -20.96 1.21
C VAL A 143 9.90 -21.58 2.59
N VAL A 144 10.75 -21.21 3.54
CA VAL A 144 10.56 -21.57 4.94
C VAL A 144 9.90 -20.42 5.69
N HIS A 145 8.95 -20.75 6.55
CA HIS A 145 8.28 -19.77 7.38
C HIS A 145 7.90 -20.36 8.74
N ALA A 146 7.72 -19.49 9.72
CA ALA A 146 7.21 -19.84 11.04
C ALA A 146 6.12 -18.84 11.42
N GLN A 147 4.94 -19.34 11.78
CA GLN A 147 3.89 -18.53 12.38
C GLN A 147 4.16 -18.45 13.88
N ASP A 148 5.03 -17.52 14.21
CA ASP A 148 5.56 -17.27 15.55
C ASP A 148 4.97 -15.96 16.13
N SER A 149 5.56 -15.43 17.18
CA SER A 149 5.03 -14.22 17.81
C SER A 149 5.09 -12.99 16.89
N PRO A 150 4.10 -12.08 16.94
CA PRO A 150 4.11 -10.86 16.14
C PRO A 150 5.36 -9.99 16.37
N ARG A 151 5.90 -9.40 15.30
CA ARG A 151 7.08 -8.53 15.35
C ARG A 151 6.89 -7.27 14.51
N THR A 152 7.64 -6.22 14.84
CA THR A 152 7.79 -5.02 14.01
C THR A 152 8.86 -5.29 12.97
N PHE A 153 8.56 -5.00 11.69
CA PHE A 153 9.51 -5.19 10.59
C PHE A 153 9.97 -3.84 10.06
N LEU A 154 11.27 -3.71 9.81
CA LEU A 154 11.89 -2.53 9.21
C LEU A 154 12.56 -2.88 7.90
N ALA A 155 12.47 -1.97 6.94
CA ALA A 155 13.23 -2.05 5.69
C ALA A 155 14.51 -1.24 5.85
N VAL A 156 15.65 -1.88 5.68
CA VAL A 156 16.96 -1.29 5.95
C VAL A 156 17.88 -1.47 4.75
N GLY A 157 18.83 -0.53 4.57
CA GLY A 157 19.77 -0.57 3.47
C GLY A 157 20.84 0.50 3.53
N ASP A 158 21.80 0.44 2.62
CA ASP A 158 22.88 1.42 2.51
C ASP A 158 22.38 2.84 2.16
N PHE A 159 21.25 2.94 1.44
CA PHE A 159 20.58 4.21 1.12
C PHE A 159 20.11 5.01 2.35
N GLN A 160 20.01 4.37 3.51
CA GLN A 160 19.65 4.99 4.78
C GLN A 160 20.69 4.75 5.89
N GLY A 161 21.87 4.20 5.56
CA GLY A 161 22.93 3.93 6.53
C GLY A 161 22.73 2.71 7.45
N TRP A 162 21.91 1.74 7.04
CA TRP A 162 21.71 0.47 7.77
C TRP A 162 21.14 0.61 9.20
N ASP A 163 20.29 1.61 9.44
CA ASP A 163 19.62 1.79 10.72
C ASP A 163 18.41 0.86 10.91
N ASN A 164 18.49 -0.09 11.85
CA ASN A 164 17.43 -1.06 12.18
C ASN A 164 16.59 -0.67 13.41
N GLU A 165 16.65 0.59 13.84
CA GLU A 165 15.83 1.17 14.91
C GLU A 165 15.06 2.42 14.45
N ALA A 166 15.23 2.83 13.19
CA ALA A 166 14.56 3.99 12.61
C ALA A 166 13.03 3.80 12.48
N GLU A 167 12.23 4.63 13.16
CA GLU A 167 10.76 4.64 13.06
C GLU A 167 10.29 4.89 11.62
N GLU A 168 11.04 5.68 10.85
CA GLU A 168 10.82 5.93 9.43
C GLU A 168 11.17 4.75 8.52
N SER A 169 11.54 3.61 9.07
CA SER A 169 11.84 2.39 8.30
C SER A 169 10.87 1.26 8.58
N VAL A 170 9.98 1.45 9.55
CA VAL A 170 8.91 0.52 9.90
C VAL A 170 7.96 0.30 8.72
N LEU A 171 7.78 -0.97 8.34
CA LEU A 171 6.80 -1.37 7.34
C LEU A 171 5.39 -1.21 7.91
N LEU A 172 4.49 -0.68 7.08
CA LEU A 172 3.09 -0.47 7.44
C LEU A 172 2.21 -1.51 6.76
N PRO A 173 1.15 -2.00 7.43
CA PRO A 173 0.22 -2.95 6.83
C PRO A 173 -0.55 -2.31 5.67
N THR A 174 -0.82 -3.11 4.64
CA THR A 174 -1.65 -2.78 3.49
C THR A 174 -2.98 -3.54 3.53
N GLU A 175 -3.98 -3.10 2.75
CA GLU A 175 -5.34 -3.67 2.79
C GLU A 175 -5.42 -5.16 2.45
N ASP A 176 -4.42 -5.68 1.74
CA ASP A 176 -4.29 -7.08 1.32
C ASP A 176 -3.51 -7.95 2.32
N GLY A 177 -3.21 -7.43 3.52
CA GLY A 177 -2.52 -8.16 4.59
C GLY A 177 -1.00 -8.22 4.43
N ARG A 178 -0.44 -7.55 3.41
CA ARG A 178 1.01 -7.38 3.26
C ARG A 178 1.51 -6.18 4.05
N PHE A 179 2.82 -6.05 4.12
CA PHE A 179 3.52 -4.96 4.77
C PHE A 179 4.34 -4.22 3.72
N ARG A 180 4.41 -2.89 3.85
CA ARG A 180 5.06 -2.04 2.86
C ARG A 180 5.82 -0.87 3.48
N ARG A 181 6.99 -0.57 2.92
CA ARG A 181 7.70 0.70 3.12
C ARG A 181 8.12 1.31 1.80
N ILE A 182 8.03 2.64 1.68
CA ILE A 182 8.44 3.38 0.48
C ILE A 182 9.52 4.36 0.88
N PHE A 183 10.67 4.28 0.22
CA PHE A 183 11.77 5.22 0.39
C PHE A 183 11.91 6.14 -0.80
N THR A 184 12.45 7.33 -0.54
CA THR A 184 12.91 8.27 -1.56
C THR A 184 14.42 8.25 -1.51
N VAL A 185 15.06 7.69 -2.53
CA VAL A 185 16.52 7.59 -2.56
C VAL A 185 17.07 8.90 -3.12
N ALA A 186 17.80 9.64 -2.28
CA ALA A 186 18.21 11.01 -2.58
C ALA A 186 19.15 11.10 -3.80
N GLU A 187 20.05 10.13 -3.96
CA GLU A 187 21.05 10.14 -5.03
C GLU A 187 20.92 8.93 -5.96
N PRO A 188 21.31 9.07 -7.24
CA PRO A 188 21.39 7.93 -8.14
C PRO A 188 22.57 7.03 -7.75
N GLY A 189 22.35 5.71 -7.71
CA GLY A 189 23.37 4.79 -7.26
C GLY A 189 22.96 3.32 -7.35
N ILE A 190 23.88 2.44 -6.96
CA ILE A 190 23.58 1.04 -6.69
C ILE A 190 23.50 0.91 -5.18
N TYR A 191 22.39 0.34 -4.74
CA TYR A 191 22.05 0.21 -3.34
C TYR A 191 21.69 -1.22 -3.03
N THR A 192 21.73 -1.53 -1.74
CA THR A 192 21.38 -2.82 -1.19
C THR A 192 20.38 -2.64 -0.04
N GLY A 193 19.50 -3.61 0.13
CA GLY A 193 18.54 -3.57 1.23
C GLY A 193 17.93 -4.92 1.56
N ILE A 194 17.36 -4.98 2.76
CA ILE A 194 16.71 -6.14 3.36
C ILE A 194 15.53 -5.69 4.23
N ILE A 195 14.77 -6.65 4.73
CA ILE A 195 13.78 -6.43 5.79
C ILE A 195 14.24 -7.19 7.03
N VAL A 196 14.16 -6.57 8.20
CA VAL A 196 14.60 -7.14 9.48
C VAL A 196 13.56 -6.95 10.57
N VAL A 197 13.66 -7.74 11.63
CA VAL A 197 12.96 -7.46 12.89
C VAL A 197 13.64 -6.28 13.60
N GLU A 198 12.83 -5.35 14.09
CA GLU A 198 13.26 -4.16 14.85
C GLU A 198 14.30 -4.47 15.92
N GLY A 199 15.39 -3.70 15.95
CA GLY A 199 16.47 -3.86 16.93
C GLY A 199 17.33 -5.12 16.75
N THR A 200 17.12 -5.90 15.68
CA THR A 200 17.89 -7.13 15.40
C THR A 200 18.31 -7.19 13.93
N TRP A 201 19.09 -8.22 13.58
CA TRP A 201 19.48 -8.52 12.19
C TRP A 201 18.80 -9.77 11.64
N ASP A 202 17.80 -10.28 12.37
CA ASP A 202 16.96 -11.38 11.91
C ASP A 202 16.13 -10.92 10.72
N GLY A 203 16.50 -11.41 9.55
CA GLY A 203 16.06 -10.84 8.29
C GLY A 203 15.14 -11.73 7.48
N PHE A 204 14.35 -11.06 6.64
CA PHE A 204 13.73 -11.62 5.46
C PHE A 204 14.44 -11.07 4.23
N MET A 205 15.13 -11.97 3.56
CA MET A 205 16.14 -11.65 2.56
C MET A 205 15.90 -12.43 1.27
N ALA A 206 16.86 -12.34 0.34
CA ALA A 206 16.80 -13.04 -0.95
C ALA A 206 16.51 -14.55 -0.86
N HIS A 207 16.91 -15.19 0.23
CA HIS A 207 16.74 -16.63 0.47
C HIS A 207 15.67 -16.93 1.53
N GLY A 208 14.87 -15.94 1.90
CA GLY A 208 13.80 -16.05 2.87
C GLY A 208 14.18 -15.62 4.27
N ARG A 209 13.51 -16.23 5.25
CA ARG A 209 13.76 -16.02 6.67
C ARG A 209 15.07 -16.71 7.04
N SER A 210 16.11 -15.95 7.33
CA SER A 210 17.42 -16.51 7.66
C SER A 210 18.22 -15.53 8.52
N THR A 211 19.17 -16.06 9.28
CA THR A 211 20.21 -15.30 9.97
C THR A 211 21.38 -14.93 9.04
N GLU A 212 21.49 -15.58 7.86
CA GLU A 212 22.55 -15.27 6.90
C GLU A 212 22.28 -13.96 6.16
N TRP A 213 23.23 -13.04 6.23
CA TRP A 213 23.16 -11.78 5.51
C TRP A 213 23.21 -11.94 3.98
N ARG A 214 22.08 -11.73 3.30
CA ARG A 214 21.99 -11.80 1.83
C ARG A 214 21.07 -10.73 1.25
N ALA A 215 21.62 -9.55 1.06
CA ALA A 215 20.86 -8.39 0.59
C ALA A 215 20.36 -8.50 -0.86
N PHE A 216 19.28 -7.78 -1.13
CA PHE A 216 18.85 -7.49 -2.49
C PHE A 216 19.62 -6.29 -3.03
N ARG A 217 19.98 -6.34 -4.31
CA ARG A 217 20.63 -5.23 -5.02
C ARG A 217 19.64 -4.55 -5.96
N PHE A 218 19.57 -3.23 -5.90
CA PHE A 218 18.78 -2.40 -6.80
C PHE A 218 19.58 -1.17 -7.25
N ARG A 219 19.11 -0.51 -8.31
CA ARG A 219 19.76 0.67 -8.88
C ARG A 219 18.76 1.79 -9.07
N THR A 220 19.12 2.99 -8.63
CA THR A 220 18.41 4.22 -8.98
C THR A 220 19.19 4.99 -10.05
N THR A 221 18.48 5.64 -10.97
CA THR A 221 19.08 6.36 -12.10
C THR A 221 18.97 7.88 -12.00
N HIS A 222 18.03 8.36 -11.19
CA HIS A 222 17.80 9.77 -10.92
C HIS A 222 17.71 9.99 -9.40
N ALA A 223 17.97 11.22 -8.98
CA ALA A 223 17.67 11.67 -7.63
C ALA A 223 16.16 11.55 -7.35
N ASP A 224 15.83 11.29 -6.09
CA ASP A 224 14.48 11.20 -5.55
C ASP A 224 13.61 10.05 -6.12
N GLU A 225 14.22 9.04 -6.74
CA GLU A 225 13.50 7.84 -7.19
C GLU A 225 12.90 7.08 -5.99
N LYS A 226 11.67 6.59 -6.16
CA LYS A 226 10.99 5.78 -5.14
C LYS A 226 11.39 4.31 -5.24
N VAL A 227 11.63 3.71 -4.08
CA VAL A 227 11.87 2.27 -3.93
C VAL A 227 10.87 1.71 -2.92
N VAL A 228 10.22 0.60 -3.28
CA VAL A 228 9.15 0.00 -2.47
C VAL A 228 9.60 -1.35 -1.95
N PHE A 229 9.64 -1.48 -0.63
CA PHE A 229 9.87 -2.73 0.08
C PHE A 229 8.51 -3.35 0.41
N LEU A 230 8.37 -4.63 0.09
CA LEU A 230 7.16 -5.41 0.29
C LEU A 230 7.51 -6.67 1.09
N PHE A 231 6.67 -6.96 2.08
CA PHE A 231 6.76 -8.17 2.89
C PHE A 231 5.40 -8.85 2.96
N ASP A 232 5.38 -10.15 2.72
CA ASP A 232 4.21 -10.97 2.96
C ASP A 232 4.40 -11.76 4.27
N PRO A 233 3.72 -11.38 5.36
CA PRO A 233 3.86 -12.04 6.65
C PRO A 233 3.23 -13.43 6.69
N GLN A 234 2.41 -13.82 5.71
CA GLN A 234 1.79 -15.16 5.67
C GLN A 234 2.75 -16.21 5.09
N THR A 235 3.62 -15.80 4.18
CA THR A 235 4.57 -16.68 3.48
C THR A 235 6.02 -16.42 3.88
N GLY A 236 6.31 -15.32 4.58
CA GLY A 236 7.68 -14.91 4.89
C GLY A 236 8.47 -14.43 3.67
N ARG A 237 7.81 -14.11 2.55
CA ARG A 237 8.47 -13.72 1.30
C ARG A 237 8.58 -12.21 1.17
N THR A 238 9.65 -11.74 0.54
CA THR A 238 9.94 -10.31 0.36
C THR A 238 10.14 -9.91 -1.08
N SER A 239 9.95 -8.62 -1.38
CA SER A 239 10.21 -8.07 -2.71
C SER A 239 10.62 -6.61 -2.59
N ILE A 240 11.63 -6.19 -3.35
CA ILE A 240 11.98 -4.78 -3.50
C ILE A 240 11.71 -4.35 -4.94
N ARG A 241 10.87 -3.34 -5.11
CA ARG A 241 10.44 -2.80 -6.40
C ARG A 241 11.11 -1.45 -6.64
N TYR A 242 11.76 -1.31 -7.78
CA TYR A 242 12.55 -0.13 -8.14
C TYR A 242 12.42 0.20 -9.63
N HIS A 243 12.96 1.35 -10.06
CA HIS A 243 12.96 1.79 -11.45
C HIS A 243 11.56 1.82 -12.08
N MET A 244 10.62 2.46 -11.38
CA MET A 244 9.26 2.65 -11.87
C MET A 244 9.24 3.75 -12.95
N PRO A 245 8.36 3.68 -13.96
CA PRO A 245 8.20 4.79 -14.89
C PRO A 245 7.78 6.05 -14.14
N TYR A 246 8.54 7.14 -14.29
CA TYR A 246 8.36 8.39 -13.54
C TYR A 246 6.90 8.89 -13.47
N GLN A 247 6.15 8.76 -14.57
CA GLN A 247 4.74 9.17 -14.58
C GLN A 247 3.85 8.34 -13.65
N LEU A 248 4.10 7.03 -13.57
CA LEU A 248 3.38 6.13 -12.68
C LEU A 248 3.84 6.33 -11.24
N GLU A 249 5.16 6.41 -11.03
CA GLU A 249 5.76 6.66 -9.72
C GLU A 249 5.23 7.94 -9.08
N ASN A 250 5.26 9.06 -9.79
CA ASN A 250 4.78 10.34 -9.25
C ASN A 250 3.26 10.32 -8.97
N ARG A 251 2.48 9.59 -9.78
CA ARG A 251 1.04 9.44 -9.55
C ARG A 251 0.74 8.53 -8.36
N ALA A 252 1.47 7.43 -8.23
CA ALA A 252 1.33 6.44 -7.16
C ALA A 252 1.87 6.97 -5.83
N PHE A 253 3.11 7.45 -5.80
CA PHE A 253 3.85 7.71 -4.56
C PHE A 253 4.30 9.17 -4.40
N GLY A 254 4.22 9.99 -5.46
CA GLY A 254 4.56 11.43 -5.44
C GLY A 254 3.40 12.38 -5.12
N GLY A 255 2.24 11.86 -4.70
CA GLY A 255 1.04 12.65 -4.42
C GLY A 255 0.26 13.08 -5.67
N GLY A 256 0.62 12.59 -6.87
CA GLY A 256 -0.09 12.91 -8.10
C GLY A 256 -1.56 12.47 -8.09
N ALA A 257 -1.89 11.32 -7.50
CA ALA A 257 -3.27 10.88 -7.32
C ALA A 257 -4.10 11.86 -6.48
N GLN A 258 -3.54 12.41 -5.41
CA GLN A 258 -4.20 13.40 -4.56
C GLN A 258 -4.46 14.70 -5.33
N ARG A 259 -3.49 15.15 -6.14
CA ARG A 259 -3.66 16.33 -7.01
C ARG A 259 -4.77 16.12 -8.05
N ILE A 260 -4.87 14.92 -8.63
CA ILE A 260 -5.96 14.55 -9.54
C ILE A 260 -7.29 14.57 -8.79
N GLY A 261 -7.37 13.96 -7.60
CA GLY A 261 -8.56 13.98 -6.74
C GLY A 261 -9.03 15.40 -6.43
N LEU A 262 -8.12 16.28 -5.97
CA LEU A 262 -8.41 17.70 -5.73
C LEU A 262 -8.89 18.41 -7.00
N GLY A 263 -8.29 18.12 -8.16
CA GLY A 263 -8.71 18.66 -9.45
C GLY A 263 -10.16 18.27 -9.80
N LEU A 264 -10.55 17.03 -9.54
CA LEU A 264 -11.91 16.53 -9.76
C LEU A 264 -12.92 17.19 -8.82
N ILE A 265 -12.57 17.38 -7.54
CA ILE A 265 -13.40 18.14 -6.59
C ILE A 265 -13.58 19.57 -7.09
N GLY A 266 -12.50 20.24 -7.47
CA GLY A 266 -12.53 21.61 -7.99
C GLY A 266 -13.44 21.74 -9.22
N LEU A 267 -13.31 20.82 -10.17
CA LEU A 267 -14.18 20.78 -11.36
C LEU A 267 -15.66 20.56 -11.00
N GLY A 268 -15.93 19.70 -10.03
CA GLY A 268 -17.27 19.48 -9.48
C GLY A 268 -17.87 20.77 -8.91
N VAL A 269 -17.12 21.48 -8.08
CA VAL A 269 -17.55 22.76 -7.49
C VAL A 269 -17.82 23.82 -8.56
N ILE A 270 -16.90 23.99 -9.52
CA ILE A 270 -17.08 24.94 -10.63
C ILE A 270 -18.36 24.63 -11.41
N THR A 271 -18.60 23.35 -11.71
CA THR A 271 -19.79 22.91 -12.44
C THR A 271 -21.07 23.19 -11.66
N ALA A 272 -21.08 22.94 -10.35
CA ALA A 272 -22.22 23.22 -9.48
C ALA A 272 -22.52 24.74 -9.40
N VAL A 273 -21.48 25.57 -9.27
CA VAL A 273 -21.62 27.04 -9.26
C VAL A 273 -22.16 27.55 -10.59
N LEU A 274 -21.59 27.12 -11.71
CA LEU A 274 -22.06 27.50 -13.05
C LEU A 274 -23.51 27.10 -13.26
N GLN A 275 -23.90 25.90 -12.85
CA GLN A 275 -25.28 25.44 -12.98
C GLN A 275 -26.24 26.19 -12.07
N GLY A 276 -25.86 26.47 -10.82
CA GLY A 276 -26.65 27.31 -9.92
C GLY A 276 -26.87 28.71 -10.50
N TRP A 277 -25.81 29.29 -11.06
CA TRP A 277 -25.89 30.57 -11.75
C TRP A 277 -26.80 30.52 -12.99
N LEU A 278 -26.67 29.50 -13.84
CA LEU A 278 -27.55 29.31 -15.01
C LEU A 278 -29.00 29.06 -14.59
N ALA A 279 -29.25 28.29 -13.53
CA ALA A 279 -30.59 28.02 -13.02
C ALA A 279 -31.27 29.31 -12.54
N ILE A 280 -30.55 30.17 -11.82
CA ILE A 280 -31.02 31.50 -11.42
C ILE A 280 -31.30 32.36 -12.67
N ARG A 281 -30.38 32.37 -13.64
CA ARG A 281 -30.50 33.19 -14.85
C ARG A 281 -31.67 32.79 -15.75
N TYR A 282 -31.96 31.49 -15.88
CA TYR A 282 -32.98 30.97 -16.77
C TYR A 282 -34.36 30.75 -16.11
N ARG A 283 -34.50 30.96 -14.79
CA ARG A 283 -35.79 30.95 -14.08
C ARG A 283 -36.16 32.34 -13.58
N PRO A 284 -36.59 33.26 -14.46
CA PRO A 284 -36.98 34.61 -14.06
C PRO A 284 -38.13 34.62 -13.05
N GLU A 285 -39.00 33.58 -13.03
CA GLU A 285 -40.07 33.46 -12.03
C GLU A 285 -39.57 33.40 -10.57
N TRP A 286 -38.36 32.89 -10.30
CA TRP A 286 -37.79 32.88 -8.96
C TRP A 286 -37.36 34.27 -8.52
N GLN A 287 -36.92 35.11 -9.46
CA GLN A 287 -36.59 36.51 -9.22
C GLN A 287 -37.87 37.36 -9.00
N GLU A 288 -38.96 37.01 -9.69
CA GLU A 288 -40.23 37.74 -9.63
C GLU A 288 -41.09 37.36 -8.42
N ARG A 289 -40.93 36.14 -7.88
CA ARG A 289 -41.61 35.68 -6.65
C ARG A 289 -40.96 36.12 -5.34
N ALA A 290 -39.80 36.76 -5.36
CA ALA A 290 -39.34 37.46 -4.17
C ALA A 290 -40.15 38.75 -4.06
N GLY A 291 -41.10 38.86 -3.12
CA GLY A 291 -41.80 40.13 -2.83
C GLY A 291 -40.83 41.23 -2.41
N CYS A 292 -41.27 42.49 -2.32
CA CYS A 292 -40.48 43.62 -1.82
C CYS A 292 -39.85 43.29 -0.45
N PRO A 293 -38.58 43.62 -0.17
CA PRO A 293 -37.97 43.25 1.12
C PRO A 293 -38.58 44.01 2.31
N GLU A 294 -39.14 45.20 2.07
CA GLU A 294 -39.76 46.01 3.13
C GLU A 294 -41.20 45.62 3.42
N CYS A 295 -42.02 45.42 2.38
CA CYS A 295 -43.46 45.20 2.55
C CYS A 295 -43.98 43.85 2.06
N GLY A 296 -43.13 43.00 1.48
CA GLY A 296 -43.51 41.69 0.91
C GLY A 296 -44.34 41.76 -0.38
N SER A 297 -44.71 42.95 -0.86
CA SER A 297 -45.54 43.09 -2.06
C SER A 297 -44.84 42.64 -3.33
N TYR A 298 -45.58 41.92 -4.18
CA TYR A 298 -45.10 41.46 -5.49
C TYR A 298 -45.20 42.55 -6.58
N GLN A 299 -45.70 43.75 -6.27
CA GLN A 299 -45.84 44.85 -7.23
C GLN A 299 -44.53 45.63 -7.43
N LEU A 300 -43.55 44.96 -8.05
CA LEU A 300 -42.27 45.56 -8.40
C LEU A 300 -42.29 46.07 -9.85
N ARG A 301 -41.87 47.33 -10.07
CA ARG A 301 -41.72 47.93 -11.41
C ARG A 301 -40.25 48.10 -11.76
N ARG A 302 -39.87 47.70 -12.97
CA ARG A 302 -38.51 47.94 -13.50
C ARG A 302 -38.29 49.43 -13.75
N VAL A 303 -37.14 49.94 -13.31
CA VAL A 303 -36.72 51.33 -13.54
C VAL A 303 -35.51 51.38 -14.47
N ARG A 304 -35.21 52.57 -14.99
CA ARG A 304 -34.07 52.80 -15.89
C ARG A 304 -32.77 52.43 -15.17
N ARG A 305 -31.89 51.72 -15.88
CA ARG A 305 -30.57 51.31 -15.37
C ARG A 305 -29.64 52.51 -15.26
N HIS A 306 -28.83 52.53 -14.22
CA HIS A 306 -27.65 53.40 -14.16
C HIS A 306 -26.47 52.75 -14.89
N SER A 307 -25.46 53.54 -15.24
CA SER A 307 -24.23 53.07 -15.89
C SER A 307 -23.50 51.99 -15.07
N GLY A 308 -23.49 52.10 -13.74
CA GLY A 308 -22.93 51.06 -12.85
C GLY A 308 -23.66 49.72 -12.92
N ASP A 309 -24.98 49.73 -13.17
CA ASP A 309 -25.78 48.50 -13.31
C ASP A 309 -25.44 47.75 -14.61
N VAL A 310 -24.94 48.47 -15.63
CA VAL A 310 -24.50 47.89 -16.91
C VAL A 310 -23.19 47.12 -16.73
N LEU A 311 -22.26 47.65 -15.94
CA LEU A 311 -20.97 46.99 -15.66
C LEU A 311 -21.19 45.64 -14.96
N LEU A 312 -22.04 45.59 -13.94
CA LEU A 312 -22.38 44.36 -13.23
C LEU A 312 -23.00 43.30 -14.16
N ASN A 313 -23.84 43.74 -15.10
CA ASN A 313 -24.43 42.86 -16.10
C ASN A 313 -23.40 42.36 -17.14
N MET A 314 -22.34 43.14 -17.38
CA MET A 314 -21.24 42.78 -18.27
C MET A 314 -20.31 41.71 -17.66
N ILE A 315 -20.12 41.72 -16.33
CA ILE A 315 -19.38 40.69 -15.60
C ILE A 315 -20.26 39.50 -15.15
N GLY A 316 -21.47 39.37 -15.71
CA GLY A 316 -22.33 38.19 -15.55
C GLY A 316 -23.29 38.22 -14.36
N PHE A 317 -23.45 39.33 -13.64
CA PHE A 317 -24.49 39.48 -12.62
C PHE A 317 -25.73 40.14 -13.24
N PRO A 318 -26.85 39.41 -13.46
CA PRO A 318 -28.02 39.94 -14.16
C PRO A 318 -28.83 40.92 -13.30
N VAL A 319 -28.27 42.09 -13.01
CA VAL A 319 -28.88 43.03 -12.08
C VAL A 319 -30.08 43.74 -12.72
N ARG A 320 -31.19 43.77 -11.97
CA ARG A 320 -32.39 44.54 -12.31
C ARG A 320 -32.65 45.55 -11.19
N ARG A 321 -32.78 46.82 -11.56
CA ARG A 321 -33.25 47.87 -10.64
C ARG A 321 -34.77 47.87 -10.61
N LEU A 322 -35.33 47.70 -9.41
CA LEU A 322 -36.77 47.58 -9.17
C LEU A 322 -37.21 48.63 -8.16
N VAL A 323 -38.44 49.12 -8.33
CA VAL A 323 -39.14 49.98 -7.37
C VAL A 323 -40.43 49.30 -6.93
N CYS A 324 -40.68 49.24 -5.62
CA CYS A 324 -41.96 48.77 -5.08
C CYS A 324 -43.01 49.87 -5.19
N LYS A 325 -44.19 49.54 -5.72
CA LYS A 325 -45.30 50.50 -5.82
C LYS A 325 -45.95 50.86 -4.49
N GLU A 326 -45.91 49.96 -3.51
CA GLU A 326 -46.60 50.15 -2.23
C GLU A 326 -45.79 50.97 -1.23
N CYS A 327 -44.52 50.63 -1.01
CA CYS A 327 -43.68 51.30 -0.02
C CYS A 327 -42.63 52.25 -0.64
N GLY A 328 -42.47 52.25 -1.96
CA GLY A 328 -41.47 53.09 -2.64
C GLY A 328 -40.02 52.59 -2.53
N TRP A 329 -39.80 51.39 -1.97
CA TRP A 329 -38.48 50.77 -1.91
C TRP A 329 -37.80 50.76 -3.27
N HIS A 330 -36.52 51.12 -3.32
CA HIS A 330 -35.70 51.13 -4.52
C HIS A 330 -34.41 50.37 -4.27
N GLY A 331 -34.11 49.38 -5.12
CA GLY A 331 -32.89 48.61 -4.95
C GLY A 331 -32.53 47.76 -6.14
N LEU A 332 -31.33 47.19 -6.06
CA LEU A 332 -30.82 46.23 -7.02
C LEU A 332 -31.21 44.83 -6.58
N ARG A 333 -31.67 44.01 -7.53
CA ARG A 333 -31.83 42.57 -7.35
C ARG A 333 -31.02 41.80 -8.37
N PHE A 334 -30.39 40.75 -7.86
CA PHE A 334 -29.60 39.77 -8.60
C PHE A 334 -30.48 38.65 -9.16
#